data_AF-A0A484X175-F1
#
_entry.id   AF-A0A484X175-F1
#
_cell.length_a   1.000
_cell.length_b   1.000
_cell.length_c   1.000
_cell.angle_alpha   90.00
_cell.angle_beta   90.00
_cell.angle_gamma   90.00
#
_symmetry.space_group_name_H-M   'P 1'
#
loop_
_entity.id
_entity.type
_entity.pdbx_description
1 polymer ?
#
loop_
_entity_poly.entity_id
_entity_poly.type
_entity_poly.pdbx_seq_one_letter_code
_entity_poly.pdbx_strand_id
1 'polypeptide(L)'
;MTVMTLNLVEKQPAAMRRIIGKHLAVPRWQDTCDYYNQMMERERLTVCFHAQLKQRHATMRFEEMNDVERERLVCAIDELRGAFSKRRQVGASEYAYISF
;
A
#
# COMPACT_ATOMS: atom_id res chain seq x y z
N MET A 1 -23.58 11.20 -2.75
CA MET A 1 -22.54 11.09 -3.78
C MET A 1 -22.27 9.61 -4.05
N THR A 2 -22.28 9.17 -5.30
CA THR A 2 -21.93 7.79 -5.65
C THR A 2 -20.42 7.64 -5.65
N VAL A 3 -19.88 6.78 -4.78
CA VAL A 3 -18.44 6.52 -4.68
C VAL A 3 -18.02 5.58 -5.81
N MET A 4 -16.95 5.92 -6.53
CA MET A 4 -16.35 5.06 -7.56
C MET A 4 -15.63 3.88 -6.88
N THR A 5 -16.33 2.74 -6.78
CA THR A 5 -15.75 1.49 -6.29
C THR A 5 -14.94 0.80 -7.39
N LEU A 6 -13.98 -0.06 -7.02
CA LEU A 6 -13.20 -0.85 -7.99
C LEU A 6 -14.11 -1.62 -8.97
N ASN A 7 -15.15 -2.29 -8.45
CA ASN A 7 -16.14 -3.01 -9.24
C ASN A 7 -16.88 -2.14 -10.26
N LEU A 8 -17.12 -0.86 -9.94
CA LEU A 8 -17.75 0.08 -10.88
C LEU A 8 -16.78 0.50 -11.97
N VAL A 9 -15.50 0.71 -11.64
CA VAL A 9 -14.45 1.08 -12.60
C VAL A 9 -14.17 -0.05 -13.57
N GLU A 10 -14.09 -1.30 -13.10
CA GLU A 10 -13.82 -2.47 -13.95
C GLU A 10 -14.89 -2.69 -15.04
N LYS A 11 -16.15 -2.37 -14.72
CA LYS A 11 -17.27 -2.46 -15.67
C LYS A 11 -17.32 -1.32 -16.70
N GLN A 12 -16.46 -0.31 -16.59
CA GLN A 12 -16.43 0.81 -17.53
C GLN A 12 -15.69 0.47 -18.84
N PRO A 13 -16.07 1.11 -19.97
CA PRO A 13 -15.31 1.04 -21.20
C PRO A 13 -13.84 1.41 -21.01
N ALA A 14 -12.94 0.83 -21.81
CA ALA A 14 -11.49 1.03 -21.67
C ALA A 14 -11.07 2.52 -21.69
N ALA A 15 -11.69 3.33 -22.56
CA ALA A 15 -11.44 4.77 -22.63
C ALA A 15 -11.81 5.48 -21.31
N MET A 16 -12.93 5.09 -20.69
CA MET A 16 -13.40 5.66 -19.43
C MET A 16 -12.51 5.21 -18.27
N ARG A 17 -12.10 3.94 -18.22
CA ARG A 17 -11.09 3.45 -17.25
C ARG A 17 -9.79 4.23 -17.32
N ARG A 18 -9.31 4.56 -18.52
CA ARG A 18 -8.11 5.38 -18.72
C ARG A 18 -8.29 6.80 -18.17
N ILE A 19 -9.44 7.43 -18.43
CA ILE A 19 -9.74 8.79 -17.93
C ILE A 19 -9.83 8.78 -16.40
N ILE A 20 -10.57 7.82 -15.82
CA ILE A 20 -10.66 7.63 -14.37
C ILE A 20 -9.26 7.43 -13.78
N GLY A 21 -8.46 6.54 -14.37
CA GLY A 21 -7.08 6.29 -13.96
C GLY A 21 -6.24 7.57 -13.98
N LYS A 22 -6.34 8.40 -15.03
CA LYS A 22 -5.63 9.67 -15.13
C LYS A 22 -6.02 10.66 -14.03
N HIS A 23 -7.32 10.79 -13.74
CA HIS A 23 -7.80 11.71 -12.69
C HIS A 23 -7.46 11.23 -11.28
N LEU A 24 -7.37 9.91 -11.07
CA LEU A 24 -7.03 9.33 -9.78
C LEU A 24 -5.52 9.13 -9.59
N ALA A 25 -4.70 9.19 -10.64
CA ALA A 25 -3.27 8.90 -10.57
C ALA A 25 -2.54 9.81 -9.57
N VAL A 26 -2.76 11.13 -9.66
CA VAL A 26 -2.09 12.10 -8.78
C VAL A 26 -2.55 11.97 -7.32
N PRO A 27 -3.86 11.94 -7.01
CA PRO A 27 -4.31 11.67 -5.64
C PRO A 27 -3.77 10.35 -5.09
N ARG A 28 -3.83 9.25 -5.86
CA ARG A 28 -3.31 7.95 -5.41
C ARG A 28 -1.81 7.96 -5.15
N TRP A 29 -1.05 8.66 -5.98
CA TRP A 29 0.38 8.85 -5.76
C TRP A 29 0.62 9.58 -4.45
N GLN A 30 -0.06 10.70 -4.22
CA GLN A 30 0.08 11.48 -3.00
C GLN A 30 -0.31 10.67 -1.76
N ASP A 31 -1.45 9.96 -1.80
CA ASP A 31 -1.90 9.10 -0.70
C ASP A 31 -0.88 7.98 -0.39
N THR A 32 -0.22 7.43 -1.42
CA THR A 32 0.82 6.41 -1.24
C THR A 32 2.06 7.00 -0.56
N CYS A 33 2.50 8.18 -1.02
CA CYS A 33 3.59 8.91 -0.38
C CYS A 33 3.25 9.23 1.07
N ASP A 34 2.08 9.79 1.33
CA ASP A 34 1.64 10.19 2.67
C ASP A 34 1.54 8.98 3.60
N TYR A 35 0.96 7.87 3.13
CA TYR A 35 0.87 6.62 3.89
C TYR A 35 2.25 6.14 4.35
N TYR A 36 3.23 6.04 3.45
CA TYR A 36 4.58 5.62 3.82
C TYR A 36 5.29 6.66 4.70
N ASN A 37 5.16 7.95 4.35
CA ASN A 37 5.84 9.05 5.02
C ASN A 37 5.26 9.39 6.40
N GLN A 38 4.08 8.87 6.76
CA GLN A 38 3.50 8.98 8.10
C GLN A 38 3.83 7.79 9.00
N MET A 39 4.33 6.67 8.45
CA MET A 39 4.78 5.54 9.26
C MET A 39 5.93 5.94 10.20
N MET A 40 5.94 5.36 11.39
CA MET A 40 7.07 5.43 12.32
C MET A 40 8.28 4.74 11.72
N GLU A 41 9.49 5.18 12.07
CA GLU A 41 10.74 4.59 11.53
C GLU A 41 10.81 3.07 11.76
N ARG A 42 10.35 2.59 12.93
CA ARG A 42 10.27 1.15 13.23
C ARG A 42 9.42 0.38 12.23
N GLU A 43 8.28 0.95 11.83
CA GLU A 43 7.37 0.32 10.85
C GLU A 43 8.01 0.32 9.46
N ARG A 44 8.66 1.42 9.09
CA ARG A 44 9.41 1.51 7.83
C ARG A 44 10.55 0.51 7.75
N LEU A 45 11.27 0.28 8.85
CA LEU A 45 12.31 -0.75 8.92
C LEU A 45 11.75 -2.15 8.62
N THR A 46 10.58 -2.49 9.18
CA THR A 46 9.89 -3.74 8.88
C THR A 46 9.52 -3.83 7.40
N VAL A 47 8.87 -2.81 6.84
CA VAL A 47 8.49 -2.82 5.42
C VAL A 47 9.72 -2.90 4.51
N CYS A 48 10.77 -2.12 4.79
CA CYS A 48 12.03 -2.16 4.03
C CYS A 48 12.70 -3.53 4.09
N PHE A 49 12.65 -4.22 5.24
CA PHE A 49 13.16 -5.59 5.35
C PHE A 49 12.41 -6.55 4.41
N HIS A 50 11.08 -6.51 4.39
CA HIS A 50 10.28 -7.33 3.48
C HIS A 50 10.47 -6.96 2.01
N ALA A 51 10.71 -5.68 1.71
CA ALA A 51 11.05 -5.19 0.38
C ALA A 51 12.50 -5.52 -0.05
N GLN A 52 13.29 -6.21 0.79
CA GLN A 52 14.71 -6.49 0.57
C GLN A 52 15.56 -5.23 0.33
N LEU A 53 15.20 -4.14 1.02
CA LEU A 53 15.90 -2.87 0.98
C LEU A 53 16.83 -2.73 2.19
N LYS A 54 17.89 -1.94 2.02
CA LYS A 54 18.81 -1.61 3.11
C LYS A 54 18.12 -0.73 4.17
N GLN A 55 18.57 -0.78 5.42
CA GLN A 55 18.00 0.02 6.52
C GLN A 55 17.97 1.52 6.23
N ARG A 56 18.95 2.07 5.48
CA ARG A 56 18.98 3.49 5.09
C ARG A 56 17.70 3.98 4.39
N HIS A 57 16.92 3.09 3.77
CA HIS A 57 15.70 3.48 3.07
C HIS A 57 14.57 3.79 4.06
N ALA A 58 14.64 3.30 5.31
CA ALA A 58 13.63 3.60 6.32
C ALA A 58 13.63 5.07 6.76
N THR A 59 14.72 5.81 6.54
CA THR A 59 14.80 7.25 6.81
C THR A 59 14.53 8.12 5.57
N MET A 60 14.39 7.51 4.39
CA MET A 60 14.03 8.21 3.16
C MET A 60 12.51 8.41 3.08
N ARG A 61 12.10 9.44 2.35
CA ARG A 61 10.73 9.62 1.90
C ARG A 61 10.45 8.72 0.70
N PHE A 62 9.19 8.34 0.50
CA PHE A 62 8.80 7.45 -0.59
C PHE A 62 9.19 8.01 -1.98
N GLU A 63 8.98 9.31 -2.17
CA GLU A 63 9.32 10.02 -3.40
C GLU A 63 10.83 10.18 -3.65
N GLU A 64 11.69 9.96 -2.65
CA GLU A 64 13.15 10.02 -2.82
C GLU A 64 13.74 8.71 -3.38
N MET A 65 12.97 7.63 -3.31
CA MET A 65 13.37 6.31 -3.81
C MET A 65 13.19 6.22 -5.32
N ASN A 66 13.92 5.30 -5.98
CA ASN A 66 13.70 5.04 -7.40
C ASN A 66 12.49 4.12 -7.64
N ASP A 67 12.06 3.97 -8.89
CA ASP A 67 10.84 3.22 -9.22
C ASP A 67 10.90 1.75 -8.81
N VAL A 68 12.07 1.10 -8.91
CA VAL A 68 12.25 -0.30 -8.50
C VAL A 68 12.15 -0.44 -6.98
N GLU A 69 12.73 0.49 -6.23
CA GLU A 69 12.64 0.53 -4.77
C GLU A 69 11.20 0.76 -4.31
N ARG A 70 10.48 1.69 -4.95
CA ARG A 70 9.07 1.98 -4.67
C ARG A 70 8.18 0.77 -4.96
N GLU A 71 8.38 0.11 -6.10
CA GLU A 71 7.63 -1.10 -6.47
C GLU A 71 7.79 -2.19 -5.41
N ARG A 72 9.03 -2.45 -4.99
CA ARG A 72 9.32 -3.44 -3.93
C ARG A 72 8.65 -3.10 -2.61
N LEU A 73 8.63 -1.82 -2.21
CA LEU A 73 7.91 -1.39 -1.01
C LEU A 73 6.41 -1.63 -1.12
N VAL A 74 5.79 -1.26 -2.24
CA VAL A 74 4.35 -1.45 -2.44
C VAL A 74 4.00 -2.94 -2.41
N CYS A 75 4.79 -3.80 -3.05
CA CYS A 75 4.61 -5.25 -2.99
C CYS A 75 4.75 -5.78 -1.56
N ALA A 76 5.77 -5.36 -0.81
CA ALA A 76 5.97 -5.77 0.58
C ALA A 76 4.79 -5.36 1.49
N ILE A 77 4.25 -4.15 1.30
CA ILE A 77 3.06 -3.67 2.03
C ILE A 77 1.84 -4.54 1.72
N ASP A 78 1.61 -4.88 0.45
CA ASP A 78 0.47 -5.71 0.06
C ASP A 78 0.61 -7.16 0.55
N GLU A 79 1.83 -7.73 0.51
CA GLU A 79 2.13 -9.04 1.09
C GLU A 79 1.85 -9.09 2.59
N LEU A 80 2.35 -8.09 3.33
CA LEU A 80 2.09 -7.94 4.77
C LEU A 80 0.59 -7.84 5.04
N ARG A 81 -0.11 -6.96 4.31
CA ARG A 81 -1.57 -6.82 4.40
C ARG A 81 -2.29 -8.16 4.15
N GLY A 82 -1.87 -8.90 3.14
CA GLY A 82 -2.41 -10.22 2.80
C GLY A 82 -2.18 -11.23 3.92
N ALA A 83 -0.99 -11.27 4.51
CA ALA A 83 -0.66 -12.13 5.64
C ALA A 83 -1.53 -11.85 6.87
N PHE A 84 -1.74 -10.57 7.20
CA PHE A 84 -2.61 -10.17 8.30
C PHE A 84 -4.11 -10.42 8.02
N SER A 85 -4.55 -10.19 6.78
CA SER A 85 -5.96 -10.38 6.38
C SER A 85 -6.37 -11.85 6.38
N LYS A 86 -5.49 -12.76 5.93
CA LYS A 86 -5.72 -14.21 6.01
C LYS A 86 -5.97 -14.65 7.44
N ARG A 87 -5.25 -14.09 8.42
CA ARG A 87 -5.43 -14.45 9.84
C ARG A 87 -6.71 -13.89 10.45
N ARG A 88 -7.20 -12.74 9.96
CA ARG A 88 -8.53 -12.21 10.33
C ARG A 88 -9.67 -13.11 9.85
N GLN A 89 -9.51 -13.78 8.69
CA GLN A 89 -10.51 -14.71 8.16
C GLN A 89 -10.60 -16.04 8.93
N VAL A 90 -9.57 -16.42 9.70
CA VAL A 90 -9.55 -17.68 10.48
C VAL A 90 -10.34 -17.56 11.80
N GLY A 91 -11.14 -16.50 11.99
CA GLY A 91 -11.97 -16.35 13.19
C GLY A 91 -11.18 -16.11 14.48
N ALA A 92 -9.92 -15.70 14.38
CA ALA A 92 -9.16 -15.22 15.52
C ALA A 92 -9.90 -14.01 16.11
N SER A 93 -10.23 -14.06 17.40
CA SER A 93 -10.80 -12.89 18.09
C SER A 93 -9.84 -11.71 17.97
N GLU A 94 -10.36 -10.49 18.02
CA GLU A 94 -9.54 -9.27 17.93
C GLU A 94 -8.42 -9.24 18.99
N TYR A 95 -8.70 -9.80 20.18
CA TYR A 95 -7.71 -10.01 21.24
C TYR A 95 -6.57 -10.94 20.81
N ALA A 96 -6.88 -12.06 20.17
CA ALA A 96 -5.87 -13.00 19.68
C ALA A 96 -5.02 -12.41 18.55
N TYR A 97 -5.56 -11.48 17.76
CA TYR A 97 -4.83 -10.81 16.67
C TYR A 97 -3.80 -9.79 17.18
N ILE A 98 -4.10 -9.07 18.26
CA ILE A 98 -3.23 -8.03 18.85
C ILE A 98 -2.12 -8.64 19.72
N SER A 99 -2.32 -9.84 20.26
CA SER A 99 -1.37 -10.51 21.16
C SER A 99 -0.20 -11.24 20.46
N PHE A 100 -0.08 -11.16 19.13
CA PHE A 100 1.02 -11.76 18.36
C PHE A 100 2.13 -10.76 18.01
#